data_AF-A0A3E0Q0K1-F1
#
_entry.id   AF-A0A3E0Q0K1-F1
#
_cell.length_a   1.000
_cell.length_b   1.000
_cell.length_c   1.000
_cell.angle_alpha   90.00
_cell.angle_beta   90.00
_cell.angle_gamma   90.00
#
_symmetry.space_group_name_H-M   'P 1'
#
loop_
_entity.id
_entity.type
_entity.pdbx_description
1 polymer ?
#
loop_
_entity_poly.entity_id
_entity_poly.type
_entity_poly.pdbx_seq_one_letter_code
_entity_poly.pdbx_strand_id
1 'polypeptide(L)'
;MVGVIWLQNPPYLRWALAALISVGALFVELRGEGTVEHPFATQPIAAGEPLDAANVEMRSVPSGLLDPVVADGYAKRPFAEGEPITSAGVSATALAEEPGWWKVEIRIPQGSVAGDEVQLVLIDTGLVVPGRIASAGDDDPLSPGTGSVAIPPEHAAAVASAVAAQRVVVLVSTD
;
A
#
# COMPACT_ATOMS: atom_id res chain seq x y z
N MET A 1 15.60 43.46 70.33
CA MET A 1 14.81 44.06 69.23
C MET A 1 14.90 43.12 68.05
N VAL A 2 13.85 42.35 67.79
CA VAL A 2 13.83 41.39 66.68
C VAL A 2 12.65 41.78 65.78
N GLY A 3 12.95 42.39 64.65
CA GLY A 3 11.99 42.63 63.58
C GLY A 3 12.28 41.65 62.46
N VAL A 4 11.54 40.54 62.43
CA VAL A 4 11.62 39.54 61.35
C VAL A 4 10.99 40.15 60.11
N ILE A 5 11.78 40.38 59.06
CA ILE A 5 11.28 40.68 57.72
C ILE A 5 10.66 39.38 57.20
N TRP A 6 9.35 39.24 57.39
CA TRP A 6 8.58 38.20 56.73
C TRP A 6 8.49 38.56 55.26
N LEU A 7 9.20 37.80 54.42
CA LEU A 7 8.95 37.70 52.99
C LEU A 7 7.57 37.03 52.82
N GLN A 8 6.48 37.77 53.08
CA GLN A 8 5.14 37.31 52.70
C GLN A 8 5.17 37.07 51.20
N ASN A 9 4.95 35.81 50.78
CA ASN A 9 5.00 35.43 49.37
C ASN A 9 3.98 36.30 48.61
N PRO A 10 4.44 37.25 47.79
CA PRO A 10 3.55 38.26 47.28
C PRO A 10 2.46 37.63 46.39
N PRO A 11 1.17 37.98 46.56
CA PRO A 11 0.08 37.31 45.86
C PRO A 11 0.20 37.45 44.34
N TYR A 12 0.88 38.49 43.85
CA TYR A 12 1.12 38.72 42.43
C TYR A 12 1.97 37.64 41.77
N LEU A 13 2.84 36.93 42.49
CA LEU A 13 3.64 35.84 41.93
C LEU A 13 2.79 34.63 41.53
N ARG A 14 1.70 34.36 42.27
CA ARG A 14 0.76 33.29 41.93
C ARG A 14 0.01 33.62 40.64
N TRP A 15 -0.40 34.88 40.50
CA TRP A 15 -1.07 35.37 39.29
C TRP A 15 -0.11 35.45 38.10
N ALA A 16 1.15 35.84 38.31
CA ALA A 16 2.18 35.83 37.28
C ALA A 16 2.48 34.41 36.79
N LEU A 17 2.59 33.44 37.70
CA LEU A 17 2.78 32.03 37.34
C LEU A 17 1.56 31.48 36.59
N ALA A 18 0.35 31.79 37.04
CA ALA A 18 -0.87 31.39 36.35
C ALA A 18 -0.93 31.97 34.93
N ALA A 19 -0.62 33.26 34.77
CA ALA A 19 -0.54 33.90 33.46
C ALA A 19 0.52 33.25 32.56
N LEU A 20 1.70 32.94 33.11
CA LEU A 20 2.77 32.26 32.38
C LEU A 20 2.33 30.86 31.90
N ILE A 21 1.67 30.08 32.76
CA ILE A 21 1.13 28.76 32.39
C ILE A 21 0.05 28.90 31.33
N SER A 22 -0.88 29.84 31.47
CA SER A 22 -1.94 30.08 30.48
C SER A 22 -1.37 30.50 29.12
N VAL A 23 -0.36 31.37 29.10
CA VAL A 23 0.33 31.77 27.86
C VAL A 23 1.12 30.60 27.28
N GLY A 24 1.79 29.81 28.10
CA GLY A 24 2.51 28.61 27.66
C GLY A 24 1.58 27.57 27.05
N ALA A 25 0.43 27.30 27.67
CA ALA A 25 -0.58 26.40 27.14
C ALA A 25 -1.16 26.92 25.81
N LEU A 26 -1.49 28.21 25.74
CA LEU A 26 -1.96 28.83 24.50
C LEU A 26 -0.90 28.74 23.39
N PHE A 27 0.38 28.93 23.72
CA PHE A 27 1.48 28.80 22.76
C PHE A 27 1.65 27.36 22.25
N VAL A 28 1.47 26.35 23.10
CA VAL A 28 1.51 24.95 22.71
C VAL A 28 0.33 24.61 21.80
N GLU A 29 -0.88 25.05 22.15
CA GLU A 29 -2.09 24.84 21.35
C GLU A 29 -1.99 25.49 19.96
N LEU A 30 -1.46 26.71 19.91
CA LEU A 30 -1.29 27.47 18.66
C LEU A 30 -0.13 26.97 17.79
N ARG A 31 0.78 26.15 18.34
CA ARG A 31 1.96 25.70 17.60
C ARG A 31 1.61 24.78 16.42
N GLY A 32 0.42 24.18 16.45
CA GLY A 32 -0.03 23.19 15.48
C GLY A 32 0.78 21.90 15.58
N GLU A 33 0.22 20.82 15.07
CA GLU A 33 1.00 19.60 14.81
C GLU A 33 1.83 19.80 13.54
N GLY A 34 3.03 19.21 13.50
CA GLY A 34 3.85 19.27 12.29
C GLY A 34 3.09 18.62 11.13
N THR A 35 3.18 19.21 9.93
CA THR A 35 2.62 18.58 8.72
C THR A 35 3.72 17.90 7.92
N VAL A 36 3.35 16.86 7.21
CA VAL A 36 4.23 16.13 6.27
C VAL A 36 3.54 16.03 4.92
N GLU A 37 4.33 16.04 3.85
CA GLU A 37 3.82 15.84 2.50
C GLU A 37 3.49 14.38 2.27
N HIS A 38 2.30 14.11 1.73
CA HIS A 38 1.82 12.77 1.45
C HIS A 38 1.12 12.71 0.08
N PRO A 39 1.32 11.64 -0.71
CA PRO A 39 0.72 11.51 -2.03
C PRO A 39 -0.78 11.15 -1.98
N PHE A 40 -1.55 11.79 -2.86
CA PHE A 40 -2.98 11.52 -3.04
C PHE A 40 -3.33 11.42 -4.53
N ALA A 41 -4.32 10.59 -4.85
CA ALA A 41 -4.86 10.48 -6.21
C ALA A 41 -5.61 11.77 -6.60
N THR A 42 -5.28 12.33 -7.76
CA THR A 42 -5.96 13.51 -8.34
C THR A 42 -7.16 13.14 -9.22
N GLN A 43 -7.25 11.88 -9.61
CA GLN A 43 -8.32 11.29 -10.41
C GLN A 43 -8.45 9.81 -10.05
N PRO A 44 -9.50 9.09 -10.49
CA PRO A 44 -9.56 7.64 -10.31
C PRO A 44 -8.36 6.96 -10.99
N ILE A 45 -7.67 6.09 -10.25
CA ILE A 45 -6.53 5.32 -10.74
C ILE A 45 -6.92 3.84 -10.73
N ALA A 46 -6.79 3.16 -11.86
CA ALA A 46 -7.08 1.74 -11.96
C ALA A 46 -5.95 0.88 -11.37
N ALA A 47 -6.26 -0.35 -10.96
CA ALA A 47 -5.20 -1.30 -10.61
C ALA A 47 -4.29 -1.56 -11.83
N GLY A 48 -2.99 -1.59 -11.60
CA GLY A 48 -1.95 -1.73 -12.61
C GLY A 48 -1.57 -0.44 -13.34
N GLU A 49 -2.26 0.68 -13.08
CA GLU A 49 -1.93 1.97 -13.66
C GLU A 49 -0.67 2.55 -12.98
N PRO A 50 0.25 3.19 -13.73
CA PRO A 50 1.42 3.84 -13.15
C PRO A 50 1.00 4.99 -12.23
N LEU A 51 1.74 5.16 -11.13
CA LEU A 51 1.62 6.31 -10.25
C LEU A 51 2.67 7.34 -10.65
N ASP A 52 2.22 8.51 -11.10
CA ASP A 52 3.09 9.58 -11.56
C ASP A 52 2.52 10.97 -11.27
N ALA A 53 3.24 12.02 -11.69
CA ALA A 53 2.84 13.40 -11.45
C ALA A 53 1.56 13.83 -12.21
N ALA A 54 1.04 13.01 -13.14
CA ALA A 54 -0.21 13.29 -13.83
C ALA A 54 -1.43 12.85 -13.02
N ASN A 55 -1.30 11.79 -12.21
CA ASN A 55 -2.41 11.22 -11.42
C ASN A 55 -2.20 11.28 -9.90
N VAL A 56 -1.04 11.72 -9.42
CA VAL A 56 -0.72 11.92 -7.99
C VAL A 56 -0.28 13.35 -7.71
N GLU A 57 -0.80 13.92 -6.62
CA GLU A 57 -0.33 15.19 -6.05
C GLU A 57 0.12 15.01 -4.60
N MET A 58 1.04 15.86 -4.15
CA MET A 58 1.46 15.90 -2.74
C MET A 58 0.56 16.88 -1.97
N ARG A 59 0.02 16.43 -0.83
CA ARG A 59 -0.74 17.27 0.10
C ARG A 59 -0.11 17.23 1.49
N SER A 60 -0.14 18.36 2.18
CA SER A 60 0.27 18.44 3.58
C SER A 60 -0.80 17.82 4.48
N VAL A 61 -0.41 16.81 5.27
CA VAL A 61 -1.25 16.14 6.28
C VAL A 61 -0.60 16.19 7.66
N PRO A 62 -1.35 16.09 8.76
CA PRO A 62 -0.77 15.98 10.09
C PRO A 62 0.23 14.82 10.20
N SER A 63 1.37 15.08 10.83
CA SER A 63 2.41 14.08 11.05
C SER A 63 1.86 12.91 11.88
N GLY A 64 2.10 11.68 11.44
CA GLY A 64 1.66 10.47 12.13
C GLY A 64 0.24 10.02 11.80
N LEU A 65 -0.50 10.75 10.94
CA LEU A 65 -1.82 10.32 10.47
C LEU A 65 -1.72 9.17 9.45
N LEU A 66 -0.73 9.24 8.55
CA LEU A 66 -0.53 8.28 7.47
C LEU A 66 0.94 7.82 7.46
N ASP A 67 1.14 6.54 7.15
CA ASP A 67 2.48 5.98 6.99
C ASP A 67 3.18 6.61 5.77
N PRO A 68 4.48 6.92 5.85
CA PRO A 68 5.23 7.43 4.71
C PRO A 68 5.21 6.44 3.54
N VAL A 69 4.96 6.94 2.33
CA VAL A 69 5.02 6.15 1.10
C VAL A 69 5.59 7.00 -0.03
N VAL A 70 6.34 6.35 -0.92
CA VAL A 70 6.74 6.93 -2.21
C VAL A 70 5.71 6.49 -3.24
N ALA A 71 5.13 7.44 -3.97
CA ALA A 71 4.21 7.14 -5.06
C ALA A 71 4.99 6.82 -6.35
N ASP A 72 5.85 5.81 -6.28
CA ASP A 72 6.57 5.26 -7.42
C ASP A 72 6.07 3.85 -7.77
N GLY A 73 6.05 3.53 -9.06
CA GLY A 73 5.56 2.25 -9.55
C GLY A 73 4.09 2.30 -9.96
N TYR A 74 3.29 1.35 -9.48
CA TYR A 74 1.96 1.03 -10.01
C TYR A 74 0.95 0.81 -8.90
N ALA A 75 -0.31 1.14 -9.18
CA ALA A 75 -1.41 0.91 -8.25
C ALA A 75 -1.70 -0.60 -8.10
N LYS A 76 -1.53 -1.17 -6.89
CA LYS A 76 -1.88 -2.58 -6.60
C LYS A 76 -3.40 -2.81 -6.57
N ARG A 77 -4.16 -1.75 -6.29
CA ARG A 77 -5.63 -1.72 -6.22
C ARG A 77 -6.14 -0.42 -6.83
N PRO A 78 -7.42 -0.32 -7.20
CA PRO A 78 -7.97 0.95 -7.62
C PRO A 78 -7.93 1.98 -6.47
N PHE A 79 -7.72 3.24 -6.84
CA PHE A 79 -7.85 4.41 -5.96
C PHE A 79 -8.96 5.32 -6.48
N ALA A 80 -9.78 5.84 -5.56
CA ALA A 80 -10.71 6.90 -5.88
C ALA A 80 -9.99 8.26 -5.94
N GLU A 81 -10.59 9.22 -6.64
CA GLU A 81 -10.15 10.62 -6.59
C GLU A 81 -10.14 11.11 -5.13
N GLY A 82 -9.06 11.78 -4.74
CA GLY A 82 -8.91 12.31 -3.39
C GLY A 82 -8.40 11.31 -2.36
N GLU A 83 -8.23 10.04 -2.71
CA GLU A 83 -7.78 8.97 -1.81
C GLU A 83 -6.26 9.04 -1.53
N PRO A 84 -5.80 8.84 -0.28
CA PRO A 84 -4.38 8.75 0.02
C PRO A 84 -3.75 7.49 -0.57
N ILE A 85 -2.58 7.65 -1.17
CA ILE A 85 -1.78 6.51 -1.62
C ILE A 85 -1.14 5.88 -0.39
N THR A 86 -1.18 4.55 -0.26
CA THR A 86 -0.65 3.83 0.90
C THR A 86 0.35 2.78 0.43
N SER A 87 1.33 2.43 1.26
CA SER A 87 2.34 1.41 0.92
C SER A 87 1.71 0.06 0.53
N ALA A 88 0.59 -0.31 1.17
CA ALA A 88 -0.18 -1.51 0.83
C ALA A 88 -0.86 -1.45 -0.55
N GLY A 89 -1.07 -0.25 -1.09
CA GLY A 89 -1.72 -0.02 -2.38
C GLY A 89 -0.75 0.25 -3.53
N VAL A 90 0.56 0.25 -3.30
CA VAL A 90 1.60 0.48 -4.31
C VAL A 90 2.36 -0.81 -4.58
N SER A 91 2.74 -1.01 -5.84
CA SER A 91 3.61 -2.09 -6.31
C SER A 91 4.75 -1.51 -7.13
N ALA A 92 5.98 -1.95 -6.89
CA ALA A 92 7.13 -1.56 -7.71
C ALA A 92 7.04 -2.12 -9.14
N THR A 93 6.31 -3.22 -9.32
CA THR A 93 6.16 -3.91 -10.61
C THR A 93 4.79 -3.62 -11.19
N ALA A 94 4.75 -3.37 -12.51
CA ALA A 94 3.50 -3.25 -13.24
C ALA A 94 2.68 -4.53 -13.04
N LEU A 95 1.40 -4.40 -12.64
CA LEU A 95 0.45 -5.45 -13.01
C LEU A 95 0.35 -5.39 -14.52
N ALA A 96 1.20 -6.13 -15.21
CA ALA A 96 1.12 -6.30 -16.65
C ALA A 96 -0.11 -7.18 -16.94
N GLU A 97 -1.29 -6.56 -16.88
CA GLU A 97 -2.44 -7.02 -17.64
C GLU A 97 -2.17 -6.67 -19.10
N GLU A 98 -1.56 -7.60 -19.84
CA GLU A 98 -1.57 -7.51 -21.29
C GLU A 98 -3.04 -7.53 -21.77
N PRO A 99 -3.49 -6.54 -22.56
CA PRO A 99 -4.87 -6.46 -22.99
C PRO A 99 -5.34 -7.77 -23.67
N GLY A 100 -6.43 -8.34 -23.17
CA GLY A 100 -7.04 -9.56 -23.73
C GLY A 100 -6.61 -10.86 -23.05
N TRP A 101 -5.70 -10.81 -22.08
CA TRP A 101 -5.36 -11.97 -21.26
C TRP A 101 -6.45 -12.28 -20.23
N TRP A 102 -6.65 -13.56 -19.93
CA TRP A 102 -7.63 -14.03 -18.95
C TRP A 102 -6.96 -14.32 -17.62
N LYS A 103 -7.65 -14.05 -16.51
CA LYS A 103 -7.17 -14.39 -15.17
C LYS A 103 -7.73 -15.72 -14.71
N VAL A 104 -6.87 -16.54 -14.13
CA VAL A 104 -7.22 -17.82 -13.53
C VAL A 104 -6.68 -17.87 -12.10
N GLU A 105 -7.53 -18.27 -11.16
CA GLU A 105 -7.11 -18.55 -9.78
C GLU A 105 -6.38 -19.89 -9.73
N ILE A 106 -5.17 -19.89 -9.20
CA ILE A 106 -4.31 -21.07 -9.15
C ILE A 106 -3.37 -20.98 -7.95
N ARG A 107 -2.93 -22.14 -7.47
CA ARG A 107 -1.85 -22.18 -6.48
C ARG A 107 -0.55 -21.73 -7.14
N ILE A 108 0.04 -20.68 -6.60
CA ILE A 108 1.33 -20.15 -7.06
C ILE A 108 2.43 -20.51 -6.05
N PRO A 109 3.70 -20.64 -6.47
CA PRO A 109 4.81 -20.85 -5.54
C PRO A 109 4.92 -19.73 -4.51
N GLN A 110 5.35 -20.06 -3.28
CA GLN A 110 5.58 -19.05 -2.25
C GLN A 110 6.73 -18.11 -2.65
N GLY A 111 6.58 -16.83 -2.30
CA GLY A 111 7.56 -15.79 -2.65
C GLY A 111 7.40 -15.22 -4.07
N SER A 112 6.38 -15.66 -4.81
CA SER A 112 6.09 -15.11 -6.13
C SER A 112 5.46 -13.72 -6.04
N VAL A 113 5.82 -12.82 -6.94
CA VAL A 113 5.37 -11.43 -6.98
C VAL A 113 4.50 -11.19 -8.22
N ALA A 114 3.57 -10.23 -8.14
CA ALA A 114 2.83 -9.79 -9.32
C ALA A 114 3.82 -9.27 -10.39
N GLY A 115 3.62 -9.71 -11.62
CA GLY A 115 4.50 -9.42 -12.74
C GLY A 115 5.51 -10.53 -13.07
N ASP A 116 5.75 -11.48 -12.18
CA ASP A 116 6.67 -12.61 -12.44
C ASP A 116 6.18 -13.44 -13.64
N GLU A 117 7.13 -13.84 -14.48
CA GLU A 117 6.87 -14.74 -15.59
C GLU A 117 6.79 -16.18 -15.11
N VAL A 118 5.73 -16.86 -15.54
CA VAL A 118 5.46 -18.24 -15.16
C VAL A 118 5.17 -19.10 -16.38
N GLN A 119 5.39 -20.40 -16.21
CA GLN A 119 4.90 -21.39 -17.15
C GLN A 119 3.92 -22.32 -16.46
N LEU A 120 2.72 -22.43 -17.04
CA LEU A 120 1.71 -23.38 -16.61
C LEU A 120 1.89 -24.67 -17.41
N VAL A 121 2.17 -25.76 -16.72
CA VAL A 121 2.28 -27.09 -17.32
C VAL A 121 0.98 -27.85 -17.04
N LEU A 122 0.23 -28.15 -18.09
CA LEU A 122 -0.98 -28.96 -18.02
C LEU A 122 -0.58 -30.44 -18.02
N ILE A 123 -0.83 -31.14 -16.92
CA ILE A 123 -0.32 -32.51 -16.71
C ILE A 123 -0.90 -33.48 -17.75
N ASP A 124 -2.15 -33.28 -18.18
CA ASP A 124 -2.83 -34.20 -19.09
C ASP A 124 -2.33 -34.12 -20.53
N THR A 125 -1.99 -32.92 -20.98
CA THR A 125 -1.63 -32.66 -22.38
C THR A 125 -0.12 -32.49 -22.56
N GLY A 126 0.62 -32.23 -21.48
CA GLY A 126 2.00 -31.77 -21.54
C GLY A 126 2.13 -30.36 -22.14
N LEU A 127 1.02 -29.65 -22.35
CA LEU A 127 1.03 -28.30 -22.89
C LEU A 127 1.66 -27.35 -21.87
N VAL A 128 2.57 -26.53 -22.37
CA VAL A 128 3.24 -25.49 -21.60
C VAL A 128 2.72 -24.15 -22.08
N VAL A 129 2.10 -23.40 -21.18
CA VAL A 129 1.45 -22.12 -21.47
C VAL A 129 2.22 -21.02 -20.76
N PRO A 130 2.71 -19.99 -21.47
CA PRO A 130 3.29 -18.82 -20.82
C PRO A 130 2.20 -18.07 -20.06
N GLY A 131 2.55 -17.57 -18.89
CA GLY A 131 1.66 -16.78 -18.05
C GLY A 131 2.45 -15.72 -17.29
N ARG A 132 1.72 -14.82 -16.65
CA ARG A 132 2.30 -13.82 -15.76
C ARG A 132 1.45 -13.72 -14.51
N ILE A 133 2.07 -13.59 -13.34
CA ILE A 133 1.32 -13.48 -12.09
C ILE A 133 0.58 -12.15 -12.06
N ALA A 134 -0.75 -12.20 -12.06
CA ALA A 134 -1.61 -11.03 -11.99
C ALA A 134 -1.78 -10.56 -10.54
N SER A 135 -1.91 -11.48 -9.60
CA SER A 135 -1.87 -11.17 -8.17
C SER A 135 -1.11 -12.27 -7.46
N ALA A 136 -0.12 -11.87 -6.66
CA ALA A 136 0.42 -12.74 -5.63
C ALA A 136 -0.73 -13.20 -4.71
N GLY A 137 -0.61 -14.41 -4.19
CA GLY A 137 -1.46 -14.89 -3.11
C GLY A 137 -1.18 -14.10 -1.85
N ASP A 138 -2.11 -14.16 -0.90
CA ASP A 138 -1.96 -13.47 0.38
C ASP A 138 -0.66 -13.92 1.09
N ASP A 139 0.06 -12.99 1.72
CA ASP A 139 1.31 -13.26 2.46
C ASP A 139 1.05 -14.02 3.78
N ASP A 140 -0.18 -14.47 4.00
CA ASP A 140 -0.55 -15.29 5.15
C ASP A 140 0.10 -16.68 5.03
N PRO A 141 1.05 -17.03 5.93
CA PRO A 141 1.71 -18.34 5.93
C PRO A 141 0.76 -19.51 6.21
N LEU A 142 -0.48 -19.23 6.63
CA LEU A 142 -1.53 -20.21 6.88
C LEU A 142 -2.50 -20.36 5.70
N SER A 143 -2.46 -19.46 4.72
CA SER A 143 -3.28 -19.52 3.52
C SER A 143 -2.67 -20.49 2.51
N PRO A 144 -3.47 -21.27 1.76
CA PRO A 144 -2.97 -22.27 0.80
C PRO A 144 -2.24 -21.69 -0.44
N GLY A 145 -1.87 -20.40 -0.44
CA GLY A 145 -1.08 -19.76 -1.49
C GLY A 145 -1.84 -19.61 -2.81
N THR A 146 -3.12 -19.25 -2.75
CA THR A 146 -3.92 -19.04 -3.96
C THR A 146 -3.69 -17.63 -4.49
N GLY A 147 -3.15 -17.52 -5.71
CA GLY A 147 -3.00 -16.27 -6.43
C GLY A 147 -3.76 -16.31 -7.75
N SER A 148 -3.54 -15.31 -8.59
CA SER A 148 -4.06 -15.32 -9.96
C SER A 148 -2.95 -15.16 -10.99
N VAL A 149 -3.07 -15.92 -12.07
CA VAL A 149 -2.15 -15.89 -13.22
C VAL A 149 -2.93 -15.43 -14.44
N ALA A 150 -2.42 -14.41 -15.12
CA ALA A 150 -2.89 -13.99 -16.43
C ALA A 150 -2.32 -14.94 -17.49
N ILE A 151 -3.17 -15.35 -18.43
CA ILE A 151 -2.84 -16.25 -19.54
C ILE A 151 -3.38 -15.72 -20.88
N PRO A 152 -2.74 -16.07 -22.00
CA PRO A 152 -3.26 -15.75 -23.33
C PRO A 152 -4.65 -16.36 -23.59
N PRO A 153 -5.55 -15.66 -24.31
CA PRO A 153 -6.94 -16.10 -24.54
C PRO A 153 -7.04 -17.43 -25.30
N GLU A 154 -6.10 -17.73 -26.19
CA GLU A 154 -6.04 -18.98 -26.96
C GLU A 154 -5.86 -20.23 -26.08
N HIS A 155 -5.37 -20.06 -24.84
CA HIS A 155 -5.15 -21.14 -23.88
C HIS A 155 -6.16 -21.16 -22.73
N ALA A 156 -7.06 -20.17 -22.65
CA ALA A 156 -7.96 -19.97 -21.52
C ALA A 156 -8.81 -21.20 -21.18
N ALA A 157 -9.44 -21.82 -22.18
CA ALA A 157 -10.30 -22.99 -21.97
C ALA A 157 -9.52 -24.21 -21.46
N ALA A 158 -8.33 -24.44 -22.01
CA ALA A 158 -7.49 -25.58 -21.63
C ALA A 158 -6.96 -25.42 -20.20
N VAL A 159 -6.46 -24.21 -19.87
CA VAL A 159 -5.97 -23.91 -18.52
C VAL A 159 -7.10 -23.97 -17.50
N ALA A 160 -8.26 -23.38 -17.78
CA ALA A 160 -9.42 -23.42 -16.87
C ALA A 160 -9.84 -24.87 -16.57
N SER A 161 -9.89 -25.73 -17.59
CA SER A 161 -10.17 -27.16 -17.41
C SER A 161 -9.13 -27.86 -16.53
N ALA A 162 -7.84 -27.58 -16.74
CA ALA A 162 -6.76 -28.20 -15.97
C ALA A 162 -6.73 -27.72 -14.51
N VAL A 163 -7.01 -26.44 -14.27
CA VAL A 163 -7.14 -25.85 -12.93
C VAL A 163 -8.30 -26.49 -12.17
N ALA A 164 -9.47 -26.59 -12.81
CA ALA A 164 -10.64 -27.20 -12.21
C ALA A 164 -10.39 -28.68 -11.83
N ALA A 165 -9.58 -29.38 -12.62
CA ALA A 165 -9.16 -30.76 -12.34
C ALA A 165 -7.99 -30.87 -11.34
N GLN A 166 -7.39 -29.75 -10.90
CA GLN A 166 -6.15 -29.70 -10.11
C GLN A 166 -4.97 -30.41 -10.80
N ARG A 167 -4.90 -30.33 -12.13
CA ARG A 167 -3.90 -30.99 -12.99
C ARG A 167 -3.03 -29.98 -13.74
N VAL A 168 -2.65 -28.93 -13.02
CA VAL A 168 -1.80 -27.85 -13.52
C VAL A 168 -0.69 -27.59 -12.50
N VAL A 169 0.53 -27.38 -12.99
CA VAL A 169 1.69 -27.00 -12.19
C VAL A 169 2.17 -25.64 -12.67
N VAL A 170 2.42 -24.73 -11.74
CA VAL A 170 3.00 -23.40 -12.01
C VAL A 170 4.49 -23.47 -11.75
N LEU A 171 5.28 -23.16 -12.77
CA LEU A 171 6.73 -22.98 -12.67
C LEU A 171 7.01 -21.48 -12.75
N VAL A 172 7.79 -20.94 -11.80
CA VAL A 172 8.22 -19.54 -11.82
C VAL A 172 9.63 -19.48 -12.39
N SER A 173 9.86 -18.59 -13.36
CA SER A 173 11.20 -18.34 -13.87
C SER A 173 12.01 -17.60 -12.80
N THR A 174 13.17 -18.13 -12.42
CA THR A 174 14.14 -17.41 -11.60
C THR A 174 15.17 -16.80 -12.54
N ASP A 175 15.02 -15.52 -12.83
CA ASP A 175 16.09 -14.69 -13.40
C ASP A 175 16.92 -14.05 -12.28
#